data_AF-A0AA88I2E1-F1
#
_entry.id   AF-A0AA88I2E1-F1
#
_cell.length_a   1.000
_cell.length_b   1.000
_cell.length_c   1.000
_cell.angle_alpha   90.00
_cell.angle_beta   90.00
_cell.angle_gamma   90.00
#
_symmetry.space_group_name_H-M   'P 1'
#
loop_
_entity.id
_entity.type
_entity.pdbx_description
1 polymer ?
#
loop_
_entity_poly.entity_id
_entity_poly.type
_entity_poly.pdbx_seq_one_letter_code
_entity_poly.pdbx_strand_id
1 'polypeptide(L)'
;MSGISFLYCKSLNVELKVNASSHGLGPSLCGDGEVVAYASRALSKTEQKYSQLEKKLFTIVYECKLYHYYVNRRRFNVMTDHHSLETIVRNPIHKAPPKVQILMLQLQP
;
A
#
# COMPACT_ATOMS: atom_id res chain seq x y z
N MET A 1 10.72 -9.26 -6.85
CA MET A 1 10.46 -7.87 -6.42
C MET A 1 9.77 -7.19 -7.58
N SER A 2 8.47 -6.95 -7.46
CA SER A 2 7.67 -6.41 -8.56
C SER A 2 7.10 -5.09 -8.08
N GLY A 3 7.45 -4.03 -8.81
CA GLY A 3 7.10 -2.66 -8.51
C GLY A 3 6.00 -2.20 -9.45
N ILE A 4 4.89 -1.73 -8.88
CA ILE A 4 3.85 -1.04 -9.64
C ILE A 4 4.25 0.43 -9.70
N SER A 5 4.72 0.88 -10.87
CA SER A 5 5.12 2.26 -11.10
C SER A 5 3.95 3.08 -11.66
N PHE A 6 3.49 4.09 -10.92
CA PHE A 6 2.56 5.09 -11.42
C PHE A 6 3.31 6.38 -11.80
N LEU A 7 4.01 6.39 -12.96
CA LEU A 7 4.65 7.52 -13.70
C LEU A 7 5.49 8.58 -12.91
N TYR A 8 6.36 9.35 -13.58
CA TYR A 8 7.49 10.07 -12.97
C TYR A 8 7.27 11.60 -12.80
N CYS A 9 7.83 12.23 -11.76
CA CYS A 9 8.12 13.68 -11.67
C CYS A 9 9.25 13.95 -10.63
N LYS A 10 10.30 14.69 -11.04
CA LYS A 10 11.51 15.03 -10.26
C LYS A 10 11.19 15.80 -8.95
N SER A 11 11.38 15.18 -7.78
CA SER A 11 11.58 15.91 -6.51
C SER A 11 12.11 15.03 -5.38
N LEU A 12 11.75 13.75 -5.32
CA LEU A 12 12.33 12.68 -4.49
C LEU A 12 11.57 11.42 -4.91
N ASN A 13 12.24 10.29 -5.15
CA ASN A 13 11.49 9.06 -5.43
C ASN A 13 10.94 8.54 -4.10
N VAL A 14 9.66 8.82 -3.84
CA VAL A 14 8.96 8.32 -2.66
C VAL A 14 8.48 6.90 -2.92
N GLU A 15 8.86 5.98 -2.06
CA GLU A 15 8.47 4.58 -2.14
C GLU A 15 7.85 4.12 -0.81
N LEU A 16 6.71 3.44 -0.90
CA LEU A 16 6.07 2.79 0.24
C LEU A 16 6.41 1.30 0.22
N LYS A 17 7.06 0.81 1.27
CA LYS A 17 7.37 -0.61 1.45
C LYS A 17 6.28 -1.23 2.33
N VAL A 18 5.48 -2.07 1.68
CA VAL A 18 4.32 -2.70 2.29
C VAL A 18 4.73 -3.99 2.99
N ASN A 19 4.55 -4.04 4.31
CA ASN A 19 4.67 -5.26 5.08
C ASN A 19 3.44 -5.47 5.99
N ALA A 20 2.94 -6.69 6.01
CA ALA A 20 1.82 -7.10 6.84
C ALA A 20 2.04 -8.53 7.33
N SER A 21 1.72 -8.76 8.60
CA SER A 21 1.77 -10.06 9.24
C SER A 21 0.36 -10.53 9.62
N SER A 22 0.27 -11.70 10.27
CA SER A 22 -0.99 -12.18 10.82
C SER A 22 -1.61 -11.22 11.83
N HIS A 23 -0.79 -10.51 12.61
CA HIS A 23 -1.23 -9.73 13.78
C HIS A 23 -1.07 -8.20 13.66
N GLY A 24 -0.31 -7.73 12.68
CA GLY A 24 0.04 -6.31 12.60
C GLY A 24 0.55 -5.89 11.23
N LEU A 25 0.52 -4.58 11.01
CA LEU A 25 1.08 -3.89 9.86
C LEU A 25 2.45 -3.34 10.25
N GLY A 26 3.42 -3.41 9.35
CA GLY A 26 4.77 -2.87 9.54
C GLY A 26 5.31 -2.10 8.34
N PRO A 27 4.59 -1.07 7.85
CA PRO A 27 5.04 -0.30 6.69
C PRO A 27 6.30 0.55 6.92
N SER A 28 6.93 0.97 5.82
CA SER A 28 8.02 1.95 5.85
C SER A 28 8.03 2.86 4.62
N LEU A 29 8.31 4.13 4.85
CA LEU A 29 8.51 5.15 3.83
C LEU A 29 9.99 5.20 3.45
N CYS A 30 10.29 5.07 2.16
CA CYS A 30 11.62 5.23 1.61
C CYS A 30 11.70 6.47 0.70
N GLY A 31 12.86 7.14 0.75
CA GLY A 31 13.22 8.23 -0.14
C GLY A 31 14.56 7.91 -0.77
N ASP A 32 14.62 7.85 -2.10
CA ASP A 32 15.83 7.54 -2.87
C ASP A 32 16.56 6.26 -2.40
N GLY A 33 15.78 5.23 -2.06
CA GLY A 33 16.28 3.91 -1.64
C GLY A 33 16.52 3.75 -0.13
N GLU A 34 16.66 4.85 0.60
CA GLU A 34 16.89 4.87 2.05
C GLU A 34 15.58 4.95 2.84
N VAL A 35 15.54 4.33 4.02
CA VAL A 35 14.35 4.41 4.87
C VAL A 35 14.30 5.75 5.58
N VAL A 36 13.21 6.49 5.37
CA VAL A 36 12.94 7.79 5.97
C VAL A 36 12.12 7.63 7.25
N ALA A 37 11.13 6.73 7.25
CA ALA A 37 10.28 6.50 8.40
C ALA A 37 9.78 5.06 8.47
N TYR A 38 9.63 4.55 9.69
CA TYR A 38 8.94 3.29 9.99
C TYR A 38 7.60 3.58 10.63
N ALA A 39 6.65 2.67 10.44
CA ALA A 39 5.40 2.67 11.18
C ALA A 39 4.95 1.26 11.50
N SER A 40 4.22 1.11 12.60
CA SER A 40 3.63 -0.15 13.00
C SER A 40 2.24 0.05 13.56
N ARG A 41 1.36 -0.93 13.34
CA ARG A 41 0.01 -0.90 13.88
C ARG A 41 -0.49 -2.32 14.11
N ALA A 42 -1.00 -2.59 15.30
CA ALA A 42 -1.69 -3.85 15.57
C ALA A 42 -2.99 -3.95 14.74
N LEU A 43 -3.30 -5.14 14.26
CA LEU A 43 -4.58 -5.44 13.63
C LEU A 43 -5.60 -5.79 14.70
N SER A 44 -6.81 -5.26 14.58
CA SER A 44 -7.96 -5.68 15.39
C SER A 44 -8.33 -7.14 15.10
N LYS A 45 -9.10 -7.77 16.00
CA LYS A 45 -9.58 -9.15 15.83
C LYS A 45 -10.30 -9.37 14.49
N THR A 46 -10.97 -8.33 13.97
CA THR A 46 -11.67 -8.39 12.68
C THR A 46 -10.70 -8.26 11.51
N GLU A 47 -9.72 -7.34 11.60
CA GLU A 47 -8.72 -7.14 10.54
C GLU A 47 -7.71 -8.29 10.47
N GLN A 48 -7.46 -9.00 11.58
CA GLN A 48 -6.65 -10.23 11.58
C GLN A 48 -7.25 -11.33 10.71
N LYS A 49 -8.58 -11.35 10.53
CA LYS A 49 -9.28 -12.32 9.67
C LYS A 49 -9.19 -11.99 8.17
N TYR A 50 -8.61 -10.86 7.81
CA TYR A 50 -8.42 -10.50 6.41
C TYR A 50 -7.42 -11.46 5.75
N SER A 51 -7.65 -11.73 4.46
CA SER A 51 -6.68 -12.42 3.63
C SER A 51 -5.38 -11.63 3.53
N GLN A 52 -4.28 -12.30 3.17
CA GLN A 52 -2.98 -11.62 3.01
C GLN A 52 -3.04 -10.48 1.98
N LEU A 53 -3.81 -10.66 0.90
CA LEU A 53 -4.04 -9.62 -0.10
C LEU A 53 -4.80 -8.42 0.48
N GLU A 54 -5.91 -8.66 1.20
CA GLU A 54 -6.66 -7.59 1.86
C GLU A 54 -5.79 -6.84 2.87
N LYS A 55 -4.95 -7.54 3.64
CA LYS A 55 -4.02 -6.93 4.60
C LYS A 55 -3.00 -6.04 3.91
N LYS A 56 -2.38 -6.50 2.82
CA LYS A 56 -1.40 -5.71 2.07
C LYS A 56 -2.03 -4.46 1.45
N LEU A 57 -3.21 -4.60 0.85
CA LEU A 57 -3.94 -3.44 0.31
C LEU A 57 -4.34 -2.46 1.42
N PHE A 58 -4.78 -2.98 2.56
CA PHE A 58 -5.12 -2.18 3.72
C PHE A 58 -3.89 -1.46 4.31
N THR A 59 -2.71 -2.07 4.30
CA THR A 59 -1.45 -1.41 4.65
C THR A 59 -1.17 -0.23 3.73
N ILE A 60 -1.35 -0.36 2.40
CA ILE A 60 -1.16 0.76 1.47
C ILE A 60 -2.10 1.91 1.82
N VAL A 61 -3.39 1.62 2.03
CA VAL A 61 -4.38 2.63 2.44
C VAL A 61 -3.97 3.32 3.75
N TYR A 62 -3.46 2.54 4.71
CA TYR A 62 -2.96 3.06 5.97
C TYR A 62 -1.73 3.97 5.78
N GLU A 63 -0.74 3.55 5.00
CA GLU A 63 0.45 4.34 4.68
C GLU A 63 0.09 5.63 3.94
N CYS A 64 -0.82 5.58 2.98
CA CYS A 64 -1.25 6.77 2.25
C CYS A 64 -1.88 7.82 3.16
N LYS A 65 -2.62 7.37 4.19
CA LYS A 65 -3.19 8.25 5.21
C LYS A 65 -2.12 8.76 6.18
N LEU A 66 -1.20 7.89 6.60
CA LEU A 66 -0.15 8.23 7.55
C LEU A 66 0.87 9.22 6.97
N TYR A 67 1.34 8.95 5.74
CA TYR A 67 2.33 9.74 5.02
C TYR A 67 1.68 10.70 4.03
N HIS A 68 0.45 11.16 4.32
CA HIS A 68 -0.32 12.03 3.43
C HIS A 68 0.50 13.23 2.91
N TYR A 69 1.31 13.87 3.75
CA TYR A 69 2.16 14.98 3.32
C TYR A 69 3.22 14.61 2.27
N TYR A 70 3.67 13.35 2.25
CA TYR A 70 4.68 12.85 1.31
C TYR A 70 4.06 12.28 0.03
N VAL A 71 2.89 11.65 0.12
CA VAL A 71 2.30 10.91 -1.01
C VAL A 71 1.12 11.63 -1.67
N ASN A 72 0.45 12.55 -0.98
CA ASN A 72 -0.76 13.17 -1.51
C ASN A 72 -0.45 14.02 -2.75
N ARG A 73 -1.26 13.86 -3.81
CA ARG A 73 -1.10 14.52 -5.11
C ARG A 73 0.28 14.34 -5.75
N ARG A 74 1.05 13.36 -5.28
CA ARG A 74 2.37 13.00 -5.82
C ARG A 74 2.33 11.58 -6.31
N ARG A 75 3.19 11.30 -7.27
CA ARG A 75 3.41 9.94 -7.73
C ARG A 75 4.41 9.27 -6.81
N PHE A 76 4.11 8.05 -6.38
CA PHE A 76 4.96 7.24 -5.51
C PHE A 76 4.93 5.80 -5.98
N ASN A 77 5.96 5.04 -5.63
CA ASN A 77 6.02 3.61 -5.90
C ASN A 77 5.53 2.83 -4.68
N VAL A 78 4.88 1.70 -4.92
CA VAL A 78 4.59 0.73 -3.86
C VAL A 78 5.47 -0.49 -4.09
N MET A 79 6.36 -0.77 -3.14
CA MET A 79 7.16 -1.98 -3.10
C MET A 79 6.43 -3.05 -2.29
N THR A 80 6.15 -4.18 -2.95
CA THR A 80 5.57 -5.36 -2.30
C THR A 80 6.29 -6.63 -2.77
N ASP A 81 6.36 -7.60 -1.88
CA ASP A 81 6.82 -8.97 -2.13
C ASP A 81 5.75 -9.83 -2.85
N HIS A 82 4.55 -9.29 -3.09
CA HIS A 82 3.38 -10.09 -3.48
C HIS A 82 2.85 -9.78 -4.88
N HIS A 83 3.18 -10.63 -5.84
CA HIS A 83 2.70 -10.51 -7.23
C HIS A 83 1.18 -10.41 -7.37
N SER A 84 0.38 -11.09 -6.53
CA SER A 84 -1.09 -11.01 -6.63
C SER A 84 -1.66 -9.62 -6.38
N LEU A 85 -0.91 -8.74 -5.69
CA LEU A 85 -1.32 -7.35 -5.49
C LEU A 85 -1.21 -6.54 -6.79
N GLU A 86 -0.24 -6.85 -7.64
CA GLU A 86 -0.13 -6.23 -8.96
C GLU A 86 -1.30 -6.63 -9.86
N THR A 87 -1.67 -7.91 -9.83
CA THR A 87 -2.79 -8.43 -10.60
C THR A 87 -4.10 -7.78 -10.18
N ILE A 88 -4.36 -7.63 -8.88
CA ILE A 88 -5.63 -7.07 -8.41
C ILE A 88 -5.74 -5.58 -8.71
N VAL A 89 -4.65 -4.81 -8.62
CA VAL A 89 -4.63 -3.38 -8.92
C VAL A 89 -4.81 -3.11 -10.42
N ARG A 90 -4.33 -4.01 -11.29
CA ARG A 90 -4.53 -3.92 -12.75
C ARG A 90 -5.93 -4.31 -13.20
N ASN A 91 -6.66 -5.10 -12.41
CA ASN A 91 -8.00 -5.53 -12.76
C ASN A 91 -9.03 -4.41 -12.52
N PRO A 92 -10.11 -4.34 -13.32
CA PRO A 92 -11.21 -3.42 -13.05
C PRO A 92 -11.81 -3.63 -11.66
N ILE A 93 -12.08 -2.53 -10.95
CA ILE A 93 -12.57 -2.55 -9.55
C ILE A 93 -13.81 -3.46 -9.41
N HIS A 94 -14.76 -3.39 -10.33
CA HIS A 94 -16.01 -4.18 -10.26
C HIS A 94 -15.80 -5.71 -10.27
N LYS A 95 -14.62 -6.20 -10.69
CA LYS A 95 -14.28 -7.64 -10.66
C LYS A 95 -13.64 -8.08 -9.33
N ALA A 96 -13.21 -7.15 -8.49
CA ALA A 96 -12.60 -7.47 -7.20
C ALA A 96 -13.66 -7.80 -6.14
N PRO A 97 -13.31 -8.54 -5.07
CA PRO A 97 -14.21 -8.75 -3.94
C PRO A 97 -14.64 -7.43 -3.29
N PRO A 98 -15.87 -7.30 -2.74
CA PRO A 98 -16.41 -6.01 -2.27
C PRO A 98 -15.49 -5.22 -1.34
N LYS A 99 -14.81 -5.89 -0.41
CA LYS A 99 -13.88 -5.21 0.51
C LYS A 99 -12.65 -4.65 -0.20
N VAL A 100 -12.10 -5.41 -1.16
CA VAL A 100 -11.00 -4.95 -2.00
C VAL A 100 -11.44 -3.75 -2.83
N GLN A 101 -12.67 -3.76 -3.35
CA GLN A 101 -13.23 -2.59 -4.06
C GLN A 101 -13.23 -1.35 -3.16
N ILE A 102 -13.76 -1.46 -1.94
CA ILE A 102 -13.81 -0.36 -0.98
C ILE A 102 -12.39 0.18 -0.70
N LEU A 103 -11.41 -0.70 -0.49
CA LEU A 103 -10.04 -0.29 -0.25
C LEU A 103 -9.40 0.38 -1.48
N MET A 104 -9.66 -0.13 -2.69
CA MET A 104 -9.17 0.48 -3.93
C MET A 104 -9.78 1.87 -4.17
N LEU A 105 -11.07 2.06 -3.87
CA LEU A 105 -11.73 3.36 -3.97
C LEU A 105 -11.09 4.39 -3.02
N GLN A 106 -10.59 3.98 -1.86
CA GLN A 106 -9.86 4.87 -0.94
C GLN A 106 -8.48 5.30 -1.43
N LEU A 107 -7.94 4.66 -2.48
CA LEU A 107 -6.68 5.02 -3.11
C LEU A 107 -6.87 5.91 -4.35
N GLN A 108 -8.11 6.13 -4.79
CA GLN A 108 -8.39 7.05 -5.89
C GLN A 108 -8.31 8.50 -5.40
N PRO A 109 -7.70 9.41 -6.19
CA PRO A 109 -7.58 10.82 -5.85
C PRO A 109 -8.92 11.57 -5.82
#